data_AF-A0A654M374-F1
#
_entry.id   AF-A0A654M374-F1
#
_cell.length_a   1.000
_cell.length_b   1.000
_cell.length_c   1.000
_cell.angle_alpha   90.00
_cell.angle_beta   90.00
_cell.angle_gamma   90.00
#
_symmetry.space_group_name_H-M   'P 1'
#
loop_
_entity.id
_entity.type
_entity.pdbx_description
1 polymer ?
#
loop_
_entity_poly.entity_id
_entity_poly.type
_entity_poly.pdbx_seq_one_letter_code
_entity_poly.pdbx_strand_id
1 'polypeptide(L)'
;MDLSFVPVLQMNEIFNAINQIPHRLIGSQEINSVALPQYVEFEFSGSINDFEDALHSSLEKNSILDYVVTRDSLKENTFTLLKTGDLGQLGIYFCDFCEAFFNSEEGKYIHERAHYFY
;
A
#
# COMPACT_ATOMS: atom_id res chain seq x y z
N MET A 1 2.89 4.46 -9.11
CA MET A 1 2.15 4.25 -7.86
C MET A 1 0.85 5.05 -7.90
N ASP A 2 -0.25 4.40 -7.56
CA ASP A 2 -1.60 4.98 -7.46
C ASP A 2 -1.93 5.28 -5.99
N LEU A 3 -2.23 6.54 -5.71
CA LEU A 3 -2.58 7.09 -4.40
C LEU A 3 -4.03 7.58 -4.37
N SER A 4 -4.86 7.25 -5.37
CA SER A 4 -6.24 7.73 -5.49
C SER A 4 -7.14 7.35 -4.31
N PHE A 5 -6.74 6.33 -3.53
CA PHE A 5 -7.45 5.84 -2.35
C PHE A 5 -6.90 6.40 -1.03
N VAL A 6 -5.84 7.20 -1.08
CA VAL A 6 -5.26 7.86 0.11
C VAL A 6 -5.99 9.19 0.33
N PRO A 7 -6.57 9.44 1.52
CA PRO A 7 -7.15 10.73 1.86
C PRO A 7 -6.08 11.84 1.84
N VAL A 8 -6.44 13.00 1.29
CA VAL A 8 -5.56 14.18 1.15
C VAL A 8 -4.84 14.55 2.46
N LEU A 9 -5.50 14.39 3.61
CA LEU A 9 -4.93 14.70 4.93
C LEU A 9 -3.74 13.80 5.33
N GLN A 10 -3.66 12.58 4.77
CA GLN A 10 -2.62 11.59 5.09
C GLN A 10 -1.54 11.51 3.99
N MET A 11 -1.76 12.14 2.83
CA MET A 11 -0.83 12.13 1.70
C MET A 11 0.57 12.62 2.08
N ASN A 12 0.68 13.70 2.85
CA ASN A 12 2.00 14.25 3.24
C ASN A 12 2.81 13.24 4.08
N GLU A 13 2.15 12.52 4.97
CA GLU A 13 2.80 11.49 5.81
C GLU A 13 3.30 10.33 4.94
N ILE A 14 2.46 9.86 4.00
CA ILE A 14 2.83 8.81 3.05
C ILE A 14 4.00 9.25 2.15
N PHE A 15 3.95 10.47 1.62
CA PHE A 15 5.06 11.01 0.80
C PHE A 15 6.36 11.10 1.60
N ASN A 16 6.30 11.55 2.85
CA ASN A 16 7.47 11.64 3.71
C ASN A 16 8.05 10.25 4.00
N ALA A 17 7.21 9.24 4.21
CA ALA A 17 7.67 7.86 4.35
C ALA A 17 8.30 7.36 3.05
N ILE A 18 7.63 7.49 1.91
CA ILE A 18 8.16 7.03 0.62
C ILE A 18 9.50 7.69 0.32
N ASN A 19 9.65 9.00 0.57
CA ASN A 19 10.90 9.76 0.35
C ASN A 19 12.12 9.29 1.17
N GLN A 20 11.95 8.35 2.10
CA GLN A 20 13.07 7.68 2.80
C GLN A 20 13.66 6.51 1.99
N ILE A 21 12.98 6.07 0.94
CA ILE A 21 13.43 5.03 0.02
C ILE A 21 14.40 5.67 -0.99
N PRO A 22 15.53 5.02 -1.33
CA PRO A 22 16.41 5.49 -2.39
C PRO A 22 15.74 5.30 -3.77
N HIS A 23 15.00 6.32 -4.19
CA HIS A 23 14.37 6.40 -5.52
C HIS A 23 14.63 7.77 -6.16
N ARG A 24 14.32 7.87 -7.44
CA ARG A 24 14.25 9.15 -8.15
C ARG A 24 12.83 9.37 -8.63
N LEU A 25 12.21 10.48 -8.23
CA LEU A 25 10.91 10.90 -8.76
C LEU A 25 11.05 11.28 -10.24
N ILE A 26 10.27 10.66 -11.13
CA ILE A 26 10.31 10.95 -12.58
C ILE A 26 9.06 11.72 -13.02
N GLY A 27 7.93 11.53 -12.34
CA GLY A 27 6.68 12.15 -12.72
C GLY A 27 5.63 12.11 -11.63
N SER A 28 4.65 13.00 -11.74
CA SER A 28 3.48 13.04 -10.86
C SER A 28 2.27 13.56 -11.63
N GLN A 29 1.12 12.90 -11.51
CA GLN A 29 -0.12 13.34 -12.15
C GLN A 29 -1.16 13.71 -11.08
N GLU A 30 -1.62 14.96 -11.14
CA GLU A 30 -2.75 15.45 -10.34
C GLU A 30 -4.06 15.14 -11.07
N ILE A 31 -5.03 14.56 -10.36
CA ILE A 31 -6.39 14.40 -10.83
C ILE A 31 -7.27 15.22 -9.88
N ASN A 32 -7.89 16.27 -10.42
CA ASN A 32 -8.60 17.35 -9.71
C ASN A 32 -7.68 18.38 -9.03
N SER A 33 -8.13 19.63 -8.97
CA SER A 33 -7.41 20.84 -8.56
C SER A 33 -7.03 20.93 -7.06
N VAL A 34 -6.65 19.80 -6.47
CA VAL A 34 -6.05 19.69 -5.13
C VAL A 34 -4.58 19.37 -5.37
N ALA A 35 -3.69 20.21 -4.84
CA ALA A 35 -2.24 20.28 -5.13
C ALA A 35 -1.40 19.06 -4.72
N LEU A 36 -1.99 17.86 -4.68
CA LEU A 36 -1.33 16.61 -4.33
C LEU A 36 -1.57 15.55 -5.42
N PRO A 37 -0.51 14.93 -5.95
CA PRO A 37 -0.63 14.03 -7.08
C PRO A 37 -1.26 12.70 -6.67
N GLN A 38 -2.27 12.26 -7.44
CA GLN A 38 -2.91 10.95 -7.26
C GLN A 38 -2.09 9.82 -7.87
N TYR A 39 -1.22 10.12 -8.84
CA TYR A 39 -0.27 9.17 -9.38
C TYR A 39 1.15 9.70 -9.25
N VAL A 40 2.06 8.81 -8.91
CA VAL A 40 3.49 9.13 -8.73
C VAL A 40 4.34 8.07 -9.41
N GLU A 41 5.30 8.52 -10.20
CA GLU A 41 6.23 7.66 -10.94
C GLU A 41 7.63 7.76 -10.35
N PHE A 42 8.20 6.60 -10.05
CA PHE A 42 9.51 6.46 -9.42
C PHE A 42 10.44 5.65 -10.32
N GLU A 43 11.70 6.10 -10.44
CA GLU A 43 12.83 5.29 -10.85
C GLU A 43 13.40 4.62 -9.61
N PHE A 44 13.53 3.30 -9.66
CA PHE A 44 14.13 2.53 -8.58
C PHE A 44 15.22 1.61 -9.13
N SER A 45 16.38 1.61 -8.46
CA SER A 45 17.51 0.75 -8.83
C SER A 45 17.40 -0.59 -8.11
N GLY A 46 16.53 -1.47 -8.63
CA GLY A 46 16.28 -2.80 -8.06
C GLY A 46 15.14 -3.51 -8.78
N SER A 47 14.76 -4.69 -8.28
CA SER A 47 13.57 -5.38 -8.77
C SER A 47 12.29 -4.75 -8.23
N ILE A 48 11.15 -5.09 -8.83
CA ILE A 48 9.84 -4.66 -8.36
C ILE A 48 9.53 -5.20 -6.95
N ASN A 49 10.04 -6.40 -6.62
CA ASN A 49 9.90 -7.00 -5.29
C ASN A 49 10.73 -6.22 -4.25
N ASP A 50 11.96 -5.84 -4.59
CA ASP A 50 12.80 -5.04 -3.70
C ASP A 50 12.17 -3.67 -3.39
N PHE A 51 11.44 -3.10 -4.36
CA PHE A 51 10.72 -1.85 -4.16
C PHE A 51 9.48 -2.05 -3.27
N GLU A 52 8.73 -3.14 -3.44
CA GLU A 52 7.62 -3.50 -2.55
C GLU A 52 8.10 -3.65 -1.11
N ASP A 53 9.15 -4.43 -0.87
CA ASP A 53 9.74 -4.63 0.47
C ASP A 53 10.20 -3.29 1.09
N ALA A 54 10.77 -2.39 0.28
CA ALA A 54 11.18 -1.06 0.71
C ALA A 54 9.98 -0.17 1.09
N LEU A 55 8.87 -0.28 0.35
CA LEU A 55 7.62 0.44 0.67
C LEU A 55 7.04 -0.04 1.99
N HIS A 56 6.86 -1.36 2.16
CA HIS A 56 6.38 -1.94 3.42
C HIS A 56 7.26 -1.49 4.59
N SER A 57 8.58 -1.67 4.46
CA SER A 57 9.56 -1.26 5.48
C SER A 57 9.47 0.23 5.81
N SER A 58 9.22 1.09 4.83
CA SER A 58 9.15 2.54 5.07
C SER A 58 7.85 2.94 5.77
N LEU A 59 6.72 2.38 5.36
CA LEU A 59 5.43 2.65 6.02
C LEU A 59 5.45 2.19 7.47
N GLU A 60 5.96 0.99 7.74
CA GLU A 60 6.11 0.46 9.10
C GLU A 60 7.01 1.34 9.98
N LYS A 61 8.17 1.76 9.47
CA LYS A 61 9.10 2.66 10.20
C LYS A 61 8.46 4.00 10.56
N ASN A 62 7.51 4.46 9.75
CA ASN A 62 6.77 5.70 9.99
C ASN A 62 5.44 5.46 10.74
N SER A 63 5.20 4.26 11.26
CA SER A 63 3.98 3.88 11.99
C SER A 63 2.68 4.03 11.17
N ILE A 64 2.77 3.91 9.85
CA ILE A 64 1.64 3.95 8.91
C ILE A 64 1.16 2.50 8.70
N LEU A 65 0.35 2.01 9.63
CA LEU A 65 -0.10 0.61 9.69
C LEU A 65 -1.52 0.39 9.13
N ASP A 66 -2.25 1.47 8.84
CA ASP A 66 -3.60 1.42 8.31
C ASP A 66 -3.64 1.30 6.78
N TYR A 67 -2.49 1.08 6.14
CA TYR A 67 -2.35 0.95 4.69
C TYR A 67 -1.69 -0.37 4.30
N VAL A 68 -2.20 -0.93 3.22
CA VAL A 68 -1.63 -2.08 2.52
C VAL A 68 -1.10 -1.62 1.17
N VAL A 69 0.12 -2.05 0.85
CA VAL A 69 0.69 -1.90 -0.50
C VAL A 69 0.25 -3.12 -1.30
N THR A 70 -0.37 -2.90 -2.45
CA THR A 70 -0.76 -3.99 -3.36
C THR A 70 -0.33 -3.65 -4.78
N ARG A 71 -0.06 -4.69 -5.59
CA ARG A 71 0.17 -4.52 -7.02
C ARG A 71 -1.15 -4.34 -7.76
N ASP A 72 -1.16 -3.47 -8.75
CA ASP A 72 -2.24 -3.34 -9.72
C ASP A 72 -2.14 -4.51 -10.72
N SER A 73 -3.20 -5.31 -10.85
CA SER A 73 -3.25 -6.46 -11.75
C SER A 73 -3.50 -6.08 -13.21
N LEU A 74 -3.93 -4.86 -13.48
CA LEU A 74 -4.21 -4.32 -14.81
C LEU A 74 -3.07 -3.46 -15.35
N LYS A 75 -2.23 -2.89 -14.47
CA LYS A 75 -1.09 -2.05 -14.83
C LYS A 75 0.21 -2.63 -14.29
N GLU A 76 1.10 -3.03 -15.19
CA GLU A 76 2.44 -3.51 -14.81
C GLU A 76 3.22 -2.44 -14.02
N ASN A 77 4.08 -2.90 -13.11
CA ASN A 77 4.94 -2.06 -12.26
C ASN A 77 4.20 -0.95 -11.49
N THR A 78 2.92 -1.15 -11.22
CA THR A 78 2.09 -0.19 -10.49
C THR A 78 1.71 -0.77 -9.14
N PHE A 79 2.04 -0.03 -8.09
CA PHE A 79 1.54 -0.28 -6.74
C PHE A 79 0.40 0.68 -6.43
N THR A 80 -0.56 0.20 -5.65
CA THR A 80 -1.67 0.97 -5.10
C THR A 80 -1.61 0.88 -3.58
N LEU A 81 -1.78 2.02 -2.91
CA LEU A 81 -1.96 2.07 -1.46
C LEU A 81 -3.44 2.06 -1.13
N LEU A 82 -3.86 1.06 -0.37
CA LEU A 82 -5.25 0.90 0.05
C LEU A 82 -5.34 0.93 1.56
N LYS A 83 -6.31 1.68 2.10
CA LYS A 83 -6.56 1.68 3.53
C LYS A 83 -7.17 0.35 3.95
N THR A 84 -6.62 -0.30 4.98
CA THR A 84 -7.05 -1.63 5.44
C THR A 84 -8.54 -1.67 5.79
N GLY A 85 -9.08 -0.58 6.34
CA GLY A 85 -10.52 -0.45 6.64
C GLY A 85 -11.42 -0.34 5.42
N ASP A 86 -10.90 0.07 4.27
CA ASP A 86 -11.67 0.19 3.02
C ASP A 86 -11.69 -1.14 2.24
N LEU A 87 -10.71 -2.01 2.47
CA LEU A 87 -10.63 -3.34 1.86
C LEU A 87 -11.81 -4.24 2.25
N GLY A 88 -12.25 -4.16 3.51
CA GLY A 88 -13.45 -4.87 3.98
C GLY A 88 -14.72 -4.45 3.24
N GLN A 89 -14.83 -3.16 2.86
CA GLN A 89 -15.95 -2.67 2.05
C GLN A 89 -15.92 -3.17 0.60
N LEU A 90 -14.74 -3.55 0.12
CA LEU A 90 -14.53 -4.20 -1.18
C LEU A 90 -14.65 -5.74 -1.11
N GLY A 91 -14.95 -6.29 0.08
CA GLY A 91 -15.03 -7.73 0.31
C GLY A 91 -13.68 -8.45 0.30
N ILE A 92 -12.58 -7.71 0.49
CA ILE A 92 -11.21 -8.22 0.49
C ILE A 92 -10.69 -8.21 1.92
N TYR A 93 -10.28 -9.38 2.42
CA TYR A 93 -9.80 -9.56 3.78
C TYR A 93 -8.42 -10.21 3.76
N PHE A 94 -7.49 -9.68 4.57
CA PHE A 94 -6.11 -10.13 4.63
C PHE A 94 -5.77 -10.60 6.04
N CYS A 95 -4.98 -11.66 6.16
CA CYS A 95 -4.40 -12.06 7.44
C CYS A 95 -3.39 -11.01 7.92
N ASP A 96 -3.53 -10.55 9.15
CA ASP A 96 -2.64 -9.53 9.73
C ASP A 96 -1.22 -10.09 10.06
N PHE A 97 -1.02 -11.41 9.98
CA PHE A 97 0.27 -12.08 10.27
C PHE A 97 1.08 -12.48 9.04
N CYS A 98 0.40 -12.85 7.94
CA CYS A 98 1.05 -13.43 6.77
C CYS A 98 0.45 -13.00 5.43
N GLU A 99 -0.45 -12.01 5.47
CA GLU A 99 -1.03 -11.37 4.27
C GLU A 99 -1.83 -12.32 3.36
N ALA A 100 -2.19 -13.51 3.84
CA ALA A 100 -3.05 -14.44 3.11
C ALA A 100 -4.43 -13.81 2.82
N PHE A 101 -4.95 -14.06 1.61
CA PHE A 101 -6.19 -13.47 1.10
C PHE A 101 -7.43 -14.31 1.40
N PHE A 102 -8.51 -13.63 1.78
CA PHE A 102 -9.82 -14.23 2.08
C PHE A 102 -10.95 -13.43 1.45
N ASN A 103 -11.97 -14.16 1.01
CA ASN A 103 -13.21 -13.62 0.44
C ASN A 103 -14.28 -13.31 1.52
N SER A 104 -13.94 -13.48 2.80
CA SER A 104 -14.81 -13.21 3.94
C SER A 104 -13.98 -12.89 5.18
N GLU A 105 -14.52 -11.99 6.02
CA GLU A 105 -13.93 -11.65 7.33
C GLU A 105 -13.81 -12.88 8.23
N GLU A 106 -14.80 -13.77 8.15
CA GLU A 106 -14.86 -14.99 8.94
C GLU A 106 -13.76 -15.98 8.53
N GLY A 107 -13.47 -16.10 7.23
CA GLY A 107 -12.34 -16.87 6.71
C GLY A 107 -11.00 -16.31 7.17
N LYS A 108 -10.82 -14.99 7.12
CA LYS A 108 -9.65 -14.28 7.68
C LYS A 108 -9.49 -14.64 9.15
N TYR A 109 -10.53 -14.46 9.96
CA TYR A 109 -10.47 -14.64 11.41
C TYR A 109 -10.13 -16.09 11.81
N ILE A 110 -10.68 -17.08 11.11
CA ILE A 110 -10.35 -18.49 11.36
C ILE A 110 -8.87 -18.75 11.09
N HIS A 111 -8.32 -18.19 10.01
CA HIS A 111 -6.91 -18.35 9.68
C HIS A 111 -5.99 -17.63 10.69
N GLU A 112 -6.33 -16.41 11.11
CA GLU A 112 -5.57 -15.67 12.13
C GLU A 112 -5.53 -16.42 13.45
N ARG A 113 -6.62 -17.08 13.83
CA ARG A 113 -6.63 -17.95 15.01
C ARG A 113 -5.63 -19.09 14.91
N ALA A 114 -5.34 -19.60 13.72
CA ALA A 114 -4.34 -20.66 13.54
C ALA A 114 -2.93 -20.17 13.87
N HIS A 115 -2.60 -18.89 13.63
CA HIS A 115 -1.30 -18.31 13.98
C HIS A 115 -1.03 -18.28 15.49
N TYR A 116 -2.06 -18.28 16.34
CA TYR A 116 -1.85 -18.38 17.79
C TYR A 116 -1.48 -19.79 18.26
N PHE A 117 -1.61 -20.80 17.39
CA PHE A 117 -1.32 -22.20 17.72
C PHE A 117 -0.04 -22.72 17.06
N TYR A 118 0.71 -21.88 16.33
CA TYR A 118 1.98 -22.20 15.66
C TYR A 118 3.04 -21.13 15.96
#